data_AF-A0AAN4WWH9-F1
#
_entry.id   AF-A0AAN4WWH9-F1
#
_cell.length_a   1.000
_cell.length_b   1.000
_cell.length_c   1.000
_cell.angle_alpha   90.00
_cell.angle_beta   90.00
_cell.angle_gamma   90.00
#
_symmetry.space_group_name_H-M   'P 1'
#
loop_
_entity.id
_entity.type
_entity.pdbx_description
1 polymer ?
#
loop_
_entity_poly.entity_id
_entity_poly.type
_entity_poly.pdbx_seq_one_letter_code
_entity_poly.pdbx_strand_id
1 'polypeptide(L)'
;MEHSSENKVPSQPGHAPHPGTDGYEHLPQFGARLPLPFSRTIRRQELHQIVPLAETTIYEMEQRGEFPRRFNLTARCVVWDLEEVEAWIEARKQASRSGGVAKSTGPDVRQRKIRPVRDMAARSRTA
;
A
#
# COMPACT_ATOMS: atom_id res chain seq x y z
N MET A 1 74.60 12.39 -15.36
CA MET A 1 73.20 12.41 -15.80
C MET A 1 72.67 11.02 -15.56
N GLU A 2 72.26 10.74 -14.32
CA GLU A 2 71.77 9.42 -13.94
C GLU A 2 70.32 9.52 -13.49
N HIS A 3 69.55 8.57 -14.01
CA HIS A 3 68.12 8.43 -13.97
C HIS A 3 67.58 8.41 -12.53
N SER A 4 66.83 9.43 -12.13
CA SER A 4 65.94 9.32 -10.95
C SER A 4 64.60 8.77 -11.41
N SER A 5 64.46 7.47 -11.24
CA SER A 5 63.24 6.71 -11.46
C SER A 5 62.07 7.28 -10.66
N GLU A 6 60.99 7.50 -11.39
CA GLU A 6 59.60 7.60 -10.95
C GLU A 6 59.28 6.56 -9.87
N ASN A 7 59.27 6.98 -8.60
CA ASN A 7 58.72 6.17 -7.52
C ASN A 7 57.24 6.53 -7.34
N LYS A 8 56.41 5.92 -8.20
CA LYS A 8 54.94 5.93 -8.10
C LYS A 8 54.55 5.19 -6.82
N VAL A 9 54.20 5.95 -5.78
CA VAL A 9 53.69 5.42 -4.50
C VAL A 9 52.35 4.70 -4.77
N PRO A 10 52.17 3.46 -4.29
CA PRO A 10 50.92 2.72 -4.49
C PRO A 10 49.81 3.33 -3.65
N SER A 11 48.70 3.63 -4.33
CA SER A 11 47.47 4.18 -3.76
C SER A 11 46.92 3.26 -2.67
N GLN A 12 46.89 3.73 -1.42
CA GLN A 12 46.21 3.01 -0.34
C GLN A 12 44.68 3.09 -0.53
N PRO A 13 43.95 1.97 -0.43
CA PRO A 13 42.49 1.97 -0.42
C PRO A 13 42.01 2.17 1.03
N GLY A 14 41.37 3.30 1.36
CA GLY A 14 40.82 3.41 2.71
C GLY A 14 40.24 4.72 3.22
N HIS A 15 40.29 5.84 2.49
CA HIS A 15 39.63 7.06 2.97
C HIS A 15 38.24 7.19 2.36
N ALA A 16 37.20 6.85 3.14
CA ALA A 16 35.83 7.21 2.77
C ALA A 16 35.76 8.75 2.54
N PRO A 17 35.04 9.23 1.51
CA PRO A 17 34.87 10.65 1.28
C PRO A 17 34.23 11.31 2.50
N HIS A 18 34.78 12.44 2.91
CA HIS A 18 34.34 13.21 4.07
C HIS A 18 33.39 14.33 3.61
N PRO A 19 32.34 14.65 4.39
CA PRO A 19 31.32 15.62 3.99
C PRO A 19 31.95 16.98 3.67
N GLY A 20 31.70 17.50 2.47
CA GLY A 20 32.28 18.74 1.93
C GLY A 20 33.34 18.56 0.82
N THR A 21 33.66 17.33 0.42
CA THR A 21 34.49 17.05 -0.78
C THR A 21 33.64 16.64 -1.98
N ASP A 22 34.11 16.94 -3.20
CA ASP A 22 33.44 16.64 -4.48
C ASP A 22 33.10 15.14 -4.66
N GLY A 23 33.90 14.27 -4.04
CA GLY A 23 33.67 12.82 -4.00
C GLY A 23 32.56 12.36 -3.05
N TYR A 24 32.07 13.23 -2.14
CA TYR A 24 30.97 12.92 -1.23
C TYR A 24 29.60 13.11 -1.92
N GLU A 25 29.45 14.15 -2.75
CA GLU A 25 28.21 14.44 -3.49
C GLU A 25 27.88 13.36 -4.55
N HIS A 26 28.90 12.68 -5.07
CA HIS A 26 28.76 11.59 -6.04
C HIS A 26 28.73 10.19 -5.41
N LEU A 27 28.74 10.07 -4.08
CA LEU A 27 28.45 8.79 -3.46
C LEU A 27 27.02 8.40 -3.84
N PRO A 28 26.80 7.19 -4.40
CA PRO A 28 25.44 6.68 -4.55
C PRO A 28 24.86 6.58 -3.13
N GLN A 29 24.10 7.60 -2.74
CA GLN A 29 23.39 7.67 -1.48
C GLN A 29 22.61 6.38 -1.36
N PHE A 30 23.03 5.54 -0.40
CA PHE A 30 22.61 4.17 -0.17
C PHE A 30 21.40 3.75 -1.00
N GLY A 31 21.71 2.94 -2.02
CA GLY A 31 20.84 2.51 -3.11
C GLY A 31 19.36 2.73 -2.81
N ALA A 32 18.77 3.65 -3.59
CA ALA A 32 17.33 3.75 -3.76
C ALA A 32 16.79 2.34 -4.07
N ARG A 33 16.40 1.64 -2.99
CA ARG A 33 15.68 0.37 -2.90
C ARG A 33 15.88 -0.48 -4.15
N LEU A 34 17.04 -1.13 -4.26
CA LEU A 34 17.11 -2.34 -5.08
C LEU A 34 15.94 -3.21 -4.64
N PRO A 35 14.95 -3.49 -5.50
CA PRO A 35 13.84 -4.35 -5.13
C PRO A 35 14.48 -5.68 -4.80
N LEU A 36 14.56 -5.96 -3.51
CA LEU A 36 15.06 -7.24 -3.07
C LEU A 36 14.13 -8.28 -3.70
N PRO A 37 14.67 -9.40 -4.22
CA PRO A 37 13.89 -10.39 -4.95
C PRO A 37 12.88 -11.14 -4.07
N PHE A 38 12.67 -10.69 -2.83
CA PHE A 38 11.67 -11.22 -1.92
C PHE A 38 10.45 -10.32 -1.94
N SER A 39 9.29 -10.94 -2.16
CA SER A 39 7.99 -10.29 -2.08
C SER A 39 7.88 -9.60 -0.72
N ARG A 40 7.60 -8.30 -0.76
CA ARG A 40 7.61 -7.44 0.42
C ARG A 40 6.41 -7.81 1.27
N THR A 41 6.63 -8.33 2.48
CA THR A 41 5.53 -8.64 3.39
C THR A 41 5.12 -7.40 4.19
N ILE A 42 3.83 -7.12 4.28
CA ILE A 42 3.27 -6.01 5.06
C ILE A 42 2.60 -6.51 6.34
N ARG A 43 2.78 -5.72 7.41
CA ARG A 43 2.09 -5.93 8.69
C ARG A 43 0.80 -5.13 8.75
N ARG A 44 -0.04 -5.45 9.74
CA ARG A 44 -1.36 -4.84 9.94
C ARG A 44 -1.39 -3.31 9.88
N GLN A 45 -0.43 -2.65 10.53
CA GLN A 45 -0.35 -1.18 10.50
C GLN A 45 -0.11 -0.65 9.09
N GLU A 46 0.78 -1.29 8.33
CA GLU A 46 1.08 -0.87 6.96
C GLU A 46 -0.06 -1.21 6.00
N LEU A 47 -0.70 -2.38 6.19
CA LEU A 47 -1.88 -2.76 5.42
C LEU A 47 -2.99 -1.70 5.54
N HIS A 48 -3.24 -1.21 6.76
CA HIS A 48 -4.28 -0.20 6.98
C HIS A 48 -3.97 1.16 6.32
N GLN A 49 -2.69 1.48 6.09
CA GLN A 49 -2.29 2.69 5.35
C GLN A 49 -2.58 2.57 3.85
N ILE A 50 -2.47 1.36 3.30
CA ILE A 50 -2.71 1.10 1.88
C ILE A 50 -4.21 0.89 1.63
N VAL A 51 -4.84 0.08 2.47
CA VAL A 51 -6.24 -0.30 2.40
C VAL A 51 -6.94 0.31 3.62
N PRO A 52 -7.59 1.48 3.48
CA PRO A 52 -8.30 2.14 4.58
C PRO A 52 -9.65 1.45 4.84
N LEU A 53 -9.61 0.15 5.13
CA LEU A 53 -10.73 -0.67 5.56
C LEU A 53 -10.55 -1.11 7.01
N ALA A 54 -11.66 -1.27 7.72
CA ALA A 54 -11.65 -1.81 9.07
C ALA A 54 -11.18 -3.27 9.08
N GLU A 55 -10.48 -3.66 10.15
CA GLU A 55 -9.96 -5.03 10.33
C GLU A 55 -11.07 -6.09 10.27
N THR A 56 -12.24 -5.76 10.81
CA THR A 56 -13.42 -6.63 10.77
C THR A 56 -13.89 -6.86 9.34
N THR A 57 -13.92 -5.82 8.51
CA THR A 57 -14.26 -5.91 7.09
C THR A 57 -13.24 -6.75 6.34
N ILE A 58 -11.95 -6.59 6.62
CA ILE A 58 -10.90 -7.42 6.03
C ILE A 58 -11.12 -8.89 6.38
N TYR A 59 -11.46 -9.20 7.63
CA TYR A 59 -11.76 -10.58 8.06
C TYR A 59 -13.03 -11.14 7.40
N GLU A 60 -14.10 -10.35 7.25
CA GLU A 60 -15.30 -10.76 6.52
C GLU A 60 -15.00 -11.02 5.04
N MET A 61 -14.20 -10.18 4.40
CA MET A 61 -13.79 -10.35 3.00
C MET A 61 -12.87 -11.56 2.82
N GLU A 62 -11.98 -11.84 3.77
CA GLU A 62 -11.18 -13.06 3.81
C GLU A 62 -12.08 -14.30 3.90
N GLN A 63 -13.08 -14.31 4.79
CA GLN A 63 -14.03 -15.42 4.90
C GLN A 63 -14.84 -15.64 3.61
N ARG A 64 -15.14 -14.56 2.89
CA ARG A 64 -15.81 -14.61 1.57
C ARG A 64 -14.85 -15.03 0.43
N GLY A 65 -13.56 -15.16 0.70
CA GLY A 65 -12.52 -15.47 -0.28
C GLY A 65 -12.24 -14.32 -1.25
N GLU A 66 -12.65 -13.09 -0.91
CA GLU A 66 -12.45 -11.91 -1.74
C GLU A 66 -11.16 -11.16 -1.42
N PHE A 67 -10.49 -11.47 -0.31
CA PHE A 67 -9.26 -10.80 0.14
C PHE A 67 -8.05 -11.75 0.10
N PRO A 68 -6.82 -11.26 -0.16
CA PRO A 68 -5.61 -12.08 -0.14
C PRO A 68 -5.45 -12.93 1.11
N ARG A 69 -4.92 -14.14 0.95
CA ARG A 69 -4.79 -15.09 2.03
C ARG A 69 -3.73 -14.63 3.02
N ARG A 70 -4.09 -14.46 4.29
CA ARG A 70 -3.10 -14.13 5.33
C ARG A 70 -2.24 -15.36 5.65
N PHE A 71 -1.00 -15.12 6.02
CA PHE A 71 -0.14 -16.17 6.58
C PHE A 71 0.51 -15.72 7.88
N ASN A 72 0.74 -16.68 8.75
CA ASN A 72 1.30 -16.44 10.08
C ASN A 72 2.80 -16.66 10.01
N LEU A 73 3.58 -15.60 10.18
CA LEU A 73 5.03 -15.69 10.34
C LEU A 73 5.39 -16.26 11.73
N THR A 74 4.61 -15.89 12.75
CA THR A 74 4.70 -16.43 14.11
C THR A 74 3.31 -16.50 14.75
N ALA A 75 3.20 -17.08 15.96
CA ALA A 75 1.94 -17.25 16.68
C ALA A 75 1.09 -15.96 16.84
N ARG A 76 1.72 -14.78 16.80
CA ARG A 76 1.04 -13.46 16.89
C ARG A 76 1.28 -12.55 15.69
N CYS A 77 2.14 -12.97 14.75
CA CYS A 77 2.53 -12.15 13.61
C CYS A 77 1.82 -12.65 12.35
N VAL A 78 0.67 -12.03 12.06
CA VAL A 78 -0.04 -12.18 10.79
C VAL A 78 0.51 -11.15 9.81
N VAL A 79 0.88 -11.62 8.62
CA VAL A 79 1.42 -10.80 7.55
C VAL A 79 0.65 -11.08 6.26
N TRP A 80 0.70 -10.10 5.37
CA TRP A 80 0.17 -10.18 4.02
C TRP A 80 1.29 -9.96 3.02
N ASP A 81 1.16 -10.56 1.85
CA ASP A 81 2.05 -10.27 0.74
C ASP A 81 1.65 -8.95 0.07
N LEU A 82 2.61 -8.07 -0.20
CA LEU A 82 2.32 -6.78 -0.83
C LEU A 82 1.84 -6.96 -2.27
N GLU A 83 2.44 -7.86 -3.04
CA GLU A 83 2.08 -8.04 -4.45
C GLU A 83 0.64 -8.55 -4.57
N GLU A 84 0.23 -9.48 -3.71
CA GLU A 84 -1.15 -9.95 -3.68
C GLU A 84 -2.14 -8.84 -3.29
N VAL A 85 -1.78 -8.00 -2.33
CA VAL A 85 -2.62 -6.87 -1.91
C VAL A 85 -2.72 -5.81 -3.01
N GLU A 86 -1.62 -5.48 -3.70
CA GLU A 86 -1.62 -4.57 -4.83
C GLU A 86 -2.45 -5.11 -6.00
N ALA A 87 -2.28 -6.39 -6.36
CA ALA A 87 -3.06 -7.05 -7.39
C ALA A 87 -4.56 -7.06 -7.05
N TRP A 88 -4.92 -7.26 -5.78
CA TRP A 88 -6.29 -7.18 -5.32
C TRP A 88 -6.87 -5.76 -5.45
N ILE A 89 -6.11 -4.72 -5.09
CA ILE A 89 -6.52 -3.32 -5.25
C ILE A 89 -6.77 -3.02 -6.73
N GLU A 90 -5.86 -3.42 -7.62
CA GLU A 90 -6.01 -3.19 -9.05
C GLU A 90 -7.20 -3.96 -9.62
N ALA A 91 -7.44 -5.21 -9.20
CA ALA A 91 -8.64 -5.96 -9.56
C ALA A 91 -9.92 -5.23 -9.09
N ARG A 92 -9.93 -4.66 -7.89
CA ARG A 92 -11.07 -3.90 -7.37
C ARG A 92 -11.29 -2.59 -8.10
N LYS A 93 -10.21 -1.89 -8.46
CA LYS A 93 -10.23 -0.69 -9.28
C LYS A 93 -10.73 -0.98 -10.70
N GLN A 94 -10.39 -2.13 -11.25
CA GLN A 94 -10.93 -2.58 -12.53
C GLN A 94 -12.42 -2.91 -12.41
N ALA A 95 -12.83 -3.65 -11.38
CA ALA A 95 -14.24 -3.98 -11.12
C ALA A 95 -15.11 -2.74 -10.88
N SER A 96 -14.57 -1.71 -10.19
CA SER A 96 -15.27 -0.45 -9.96
C SER A 96 -15.40 0.38 -11.24
N ARG A 97 -14.35 0.41 -12.09
CA ARG A 97 -14.39 1.05 -13.41
C ARG A 97 -15.34 0.37 -14.37
N SER A 98 -15.42 -0.96 -14.34
CA SER A 98 -16.33 -1.75 -15.16
C SER A 98 -17.80 -1.69 -14.69
N GLY A 99 -18.11 -0.88 -13.65
CA GLY A 99 -19.48 -0.58 -13.24
C GLY A 99 -20.20 -1.68 -12.45
N GLY A 100 -19.50 -2.77 -12.09
CA GLY A 100 -20.09 -3.91 -11.39
C GLY A 100 -20.33 -3.69 -9.89
N VAL A 101 -19.75 -2.62 -9.31
CA VAL A 101 -19.99 -2.26 -7.91
C VAL A 101 -21.03 -1.16 -7.88
N ALA A 102 -22.28 -1.54 -7.63
CA ALA A 102 -23.36 -0.58 -7.45
C ALA A 102 -22.91 0.48 -6.42
N LYS A 103 -22.80 1.73 -6.86
CA LYS A 103 -22.57 2.86 -5.96
C LYS A 103 -23.67 2.79 -4.91
N SER A 104 -23.29 2.79 -3.62
CA SER A 104 -24.26 2.86 -2.54
C SER A 104 -25.11 4.09 -2.77
N THR A 105 -26.34 3.87 -3.25
CA THR A 105 -27.34 4.93 -3.35
C THR A 105 -27.52 5.42 -1.92
N GLY A 106 -27.47 6.74 -1.73
CA GLY A 106 -27.56 7.32 -0.39
C GLY A 106 -28.73 6.71 0.38
N PRO A 107 -28.63 6.62 1.72
CA PRO A 107 -29.62 5.94 2.54
C PRO A 107 -31.01 6.51 2.24
N ASP A 108 -31.91 5.65 1.75
CA ASP A 108 -33.28 6.06 1.40
C ASP A 108 -33.96 6.61 2.66
N VAL A 109 -34.21 7.92 2.63
CA VAL A 109 -34.79 8.67 3.75
C VAL A 109 -36.19 8.18 4.11
N ARG A 110 -36.89 7.50 3.19
CA ARG A 110 -38.21 6.91 3.43
C ARG A 110 -38.14 5.63 4.27
N GLN A 111 -36.98 4.98 4.34
CA GLN A 111 -36.75 3.80 5.19
C GLN A 111 -36.45 4.16 6.65
N ARG A 112 -36.47 5.44 7.02
CA ARG A 112 -36.17 5.88 8.40
C ARG A 112 -37.33 5.56 9.33
N LYS A 113 -37.09 4.66 10.28
CA LYS A 113 -38.06 4.28 11.32
C LYS A 113 -38.44 5.43 12.27
N ILE A 114 -37.49 6.33 12.60
CA ILE A 114 -37.66 7.35 13.65
C ILE A 114 -38.26 8.67 13.10
N ARG A 115 -38.02 9.00 11.83
CA ARG A 115 -38.56 10.21 11.17
C ARG A 115 -39.03 9.89 9.75
N PRO A 116 -40.24 9.32 9.60
CA PRO A 116 -40.78 8.98 8.29
C PRO A 116 -41.03 10.26 7.47
N VAL A 117 -40.64 10.25 6.20
CA VAL A 117 -41.04 11.31 5.25
C VAL A 117 -42.49 11.07 4.87
N ARG A 118 -43.33 12.11 4.98
CA ARG A 118 -44.75 12.03 4.61
C ARG A 118 -44.88 11.81 3.10
N ASP A 119 -45.50 10.70 2.71
CA ASP A 119 -45.75 10.38 1.31
C ASP A 119 -46.76 11.35 0.70
N MET A 120 -46.33 12.15 -0.28
CA MET A 120 -47.21 13.11 -0.95
C MET A 120 -48.25 12.42 -1.84
N ALA A 121 -48.01 11.16 -2.24
CA ALA A 121 -48.94 10.34 -3.02
C ALA A 121 -50.19 9.88 -2.23
N ALA A 122 -50.14 9.94 -0.90
CA ALA A 122 -51.28 9.59 -0.05
C ALA A 122 -52.30 10.73 0.13
N ARG A 123 -52.02 11.93 -0.40
CA ARG A 123 -52.87 13.12 -0.23
C ARG A 123 -53.99 13.28 -1.27
N SER A 124 -54.01 12.50 -2.34
CA SER A 124 -54.92 12.70 -3.49
C SER A 124 -56.12 11.75 -3.55
N ARG A 125 -56.47 11.06 -2.45
CA ARG A 125 -57.59 10.07 -2.42
C ARG A 125 -58.76 10.44 -1.51
N THR A 126 -59.06 11.72 -1.35
CA THR A 126 -60.32 12.14 -0.72
C THR A 126 -60.86 13.34 -1.48
N ALA A 127 -61.74 13.05 -2.43
CA ALA A 127 -62.71 13.97 -3.00
C ALA A 127 -64.10 13.41 -2.68
#